data_AF-A0AAW0QJU6-F1
#
_entry.id   AF-A0AAW0QJU6-F1
#
_cell.length_a   1.000
_cell.length_b   1.000
_cell.length_c   1.000
_cell.angle_alpha   90.00
_cell.angle_beta   90.00
_cell.angle_gamma   90.00
#
_symmetry.space_group_name_H-M   'P 1'
#
loop_
_entity.id
_entity.type
_entity.pdbx_description
1 polymer ?
#
loop_
_entity_poly.entity_id
_entity_poly.type
_entity_poly.pdbx_seq_one_letter_code
_entity_poly.pdbx_strand_id
1 'polypeptide(L)'
;MPLRGPVHVNHCTRANSERVAVGPTTIYIYEDGSRTDSRIGCMVLELPAGASGPPMHWHRFHDECFFITKGSVTFVTPDGDVVCGTGEMVTVPPRAVHTFKNASDAEDAEFFMTATPDFRTMSKVTTEGQKLTPEQTQHIMELFGTFPPDVETEP
;
A
#
# COMPACT_ATOMS: atom_id res chain seq x y z
N MET A 1 -6.85 -4.25 31.55
CA MET A 1 -7.47 -4.78 30.31
C MET A 1 -8.76 -4.03 30.09
N PRO A 2 -9.03 -3.49 28.89
CA PRO A 2 -10.36 -2.97 28.60
C PRO A 2 -11.38 -4.10 28.81
N LEU A 3 -12.55 -3.76 29.36
CA LEU A 3 -13.65 -4.70 29.54
C LEU A 3 -13.99 -5.29 28.17
N ARG A 4 -14.05 -6.62 28.05
CA ARG A 4 -14.56 -7.32 26.86
C ARG A 4 -16.06 -7.05 26.75
N GLY A 5 -16.43 -5.89 26.21
CA GLY A 5 -17.76 -5.61 25.68
C GLY A 5 -17.93 -6.24 24.29
N PRO A 6 -19.14 -6.24 23.72
CA PRO A 6 -19.33 -6.63 22.33
C PRO A 6 -18.57 -5.65 21.43
N VAL A 7 -17.47 -6.10 20.83
CA VAL A 7 -16.77 -5.38 19.76
C VAL A 7 -17.26 -5.97 18.43
N HIS A 8 -17.56 -5.11 17.47
CA HIS A 8 -18.09 -5.54 16.18
C HIS A 8 -17.00 -6.24 15.36
N VAL A 9 -17.32 -7.43 14.82
CA VAL A 9 -16.51 -8.10 13.80
C VAL A 9 -16.92 -7.57 12.44
N ASN A 10 -15.98 -6.98 11.72
CA ASN A 10 -16.20 -6.50 10.36
C ASN A 10 -16.16 -7.65 9.35
N HIS A 11 -17.05 -7.59 8.35
CA HIS A 11 -17.01 -8.49 7.18
C HIS A 11 -16.98 -7.63 5.91
N CYS A 12 -15.88 -7.73 5.17
CA CYS A 12 -15.65 -7.00 3.93
C CYS A 12 -15.31 -7.99 2.80
N THR A 13 -15.82 -7.70 1.61
CA THR A 13 -15.64 -8.44 0.36
C THR A 13 -15.13 -7.46 -0.69
N ARG A 14 -14.54 -7.95 -1.78
CA ARG A 14 -14.10 -7.06 -2.88
C ARG A 14 -15.23 -6.19 -3.43
N ALA A 15 -16.46 -6.69 -3.39
CA ALA A 15 -17.64 -5.99 -3.92
C ALA A 15 -18.08 -4.81 -3.05
N ASN A 16 -17.74 -4.82 -1.74
CA ASN A 16 -18.10 -3.74 -0.81
C ASN A 16 -16.88 -3.06 -0.18
N SER A 17 -15.66 -3.42 -0.60
CA SER A 17 -14.45 -2.67 -0.29
C SER A 17 -14.44 -1.35 -1.04
N GLU A 18 -13.85 -0.33 -0.44
CA GLU A 18 -13.55 0.91 -1.15
C GLU A 18 -12.55 0.63 -2.27
N ARG A 19 -12.79 1.20 -3.45
CA ARG A 19 -11.93 1.04 -4.62
C ARG A 19 -11.35 2.37 -5.03
N VAL A 20 -10.02 2.44 -5.05
CA VAL A 20 -9.26 3.65 -5.41
C VAL A 20 -8.33 3.34 -6.57
N ALA A 21 -8.13 4.29 -7.48
CA ALA A 21 -7.12 4.20 -8.53
C ALA A 21 -6.00 5.20 -8.23
N VAL A 22 -4.76 4.71 -8.17
CA VAL A 22 -3.55 5.52 -7.95
C VAL A 22 -2.55 5.22 -9.05
N GLY A 23 -2.42 6.16 -9.99
CA GLY A 23 -1.63 5.92 -11.20
C GLY A 23 -2.19 4.70 -11.97
N PRO A 24 -1.34 3.71 -12.34
CA PRO A 24 -1.81 2.49 -12.99
C PRO A 24 -2.41 1.44 -12.02
N THR A 25 -2.23 1.63 -10.71
CA THR A 25 -2.61 0.64 -9.70
C THR A 25 -4.07 0.82 -9.29
N THR A 26 -4.83 -0.28 -9.24
CA THR A 26 -6.15 -0.31 -8.60
C THR A 26 -6.00 -0.89 -7.20
N ILE A 27 -6.53 -0.21 -6.19
CA ILE A 27 -6.44 -0.60 -4.77
C ILE A 27 -7.85 -0.87 -4.25
N TYR A 28 -8.02 -2.02 -3.60
CA TYR A 28 -9.23 -2.41 -2.88
C TYR A 28 -8.93 -2.38 -1.38
N ILE A 29 -9.56 -1.47 -0.64
CA ILE A 29 -9.31 -1.27 0.79
C ILE A 29 -10.34 -2.06 1.60
N TYR A 30 -9.86 -3.07 2.34
CA TYR A 30 -10.70 -3.95 3.17
C TYR A 30 -10.74 -3.49 4.63
N GLU A 31 -9.63 -2.96 5.12
CA GLU A 31 -9.53 -2.31 6.43
C GLU A 31 -8.64 -1.07 6.32
N ASP A 32 -9.18 0.09 6.69
CA ASP A 32 -8.51 1.39 6.63
C ASP A 32 -7.97 1.83 8.01
N GLY A 33 -8.13 0.98 9.02
CA GLY A 33 -7.69 1.19 10.40
C GLY A 33 -8.72 1.89 11.30
N SER A 34 -9.83 2.39 10.74
CA SER A 34 -10.91 3.03 11.49
C SER A 34 -11.59 2.10 12.50
N ARG A 35 -11.49 0.79 12.29
CA ARG A 35 -12.05 -0.25 13.17
C ARG A 35 -11.00 -0.91 14.07
N THR A 36 -9.73 -0.57 13.89
CA THR A 36 -8.60 -1.23 14.57
C THR A 36 -7.73 -0.25 15.35
N ASP A 37 -8.23 0.95 15.67
CA ASP A 37 -7.47 2.00 16.34
C ASP A 37 -6.18 2.36 15.59
N SER A 38 -6.25 2.37 14.25
CA SER A 38 -5.12 2.62 13.36
C SER A 38 -3.95 1.63 13.49
N ARG A 39 -4.19 0.42 14.01
CA ARG A 39 -3.13 -0.57 14.20
C ARG A 39 -2.80 -1.35 12.92
N ILE A 40 -3.77 -1.52 12.02
CA ILE A 40 -3.59 -2.31 10.81
C ILE A 40 -4.43 -1.75 9.66
N GLY A 41 -3.80 -1.61 8.51
CA GLY A 41 -4.46 -1.47 7.21
C GLY A 41 -4.35 -2.78 6.41
N CYS A 42 -5.40 -3.12 5.66
CA CYS A 42 -5.44 -4.31 4.80
C CYS A 42 -6.05 -3.95 3.44
N MET A 43 -5.34 -4.27 2.37
CA MET A 43 -5.77 -3.96 1.01
C MET A 43 -5.28 -5.00 0.00
N VAL A 44 -5.92 -5.01 -1.16
CA VAL A 44 -5.46 -5.76 -2.34
C VAL A 44 -5.11 -4.75 -3.43
N LEU A 45 -3.96 -4.92 -4.06
CA LEU A 45 -3.50 -4.10 -5.17
C LEU A 45 -3.50 -4.94 -6.44
N GLU A 46 -4.03 -4.37 -7.51
CA GLU A 46 -3.89 -4.87 -8.88
C GLU A 46 -2.94 -3.95 -9.64
N LEU A 47 -1.94 -4.55 -10.29
CA LEU A 47 -0.94 -3.85 -11.08
C LEU A 47 -0.94 -4.41 -12.51
N PRO A 48 -1.36 -3.61 -13.51
CA PRO A 48 -1.41 -4.05 -14.89
C PRO A 48 -0.05 -4.52 -15.44
N ALA A 49 -0.08 -5.37 -16.45
CA ALA A 49 1.11 -5.75 -17.21
C ALA A 49 1.94 -4.52 -17.65
N GLY A 50 3.25 -4.58 -17.48
CA GLY A 50 4.21 -3.51 -17.81
C GLY A 50 4.13 -2.27 -16.92
N ALA A 51 3.22 -2.22 -15.94
CA ALA A 51 3.09 -1.09 -15.05
C ALA A 51 4.14 -1.10 -13.93
N SER A 52 4.46 0.11 -13.45
CA SER A 52 5.31 0.32 -12.29
C SER A 52 4.71 1.41 -11.42
N GLY A 53 5.14 1.46 -10.17
CA GLY A 53 4.77 2.52 -9.25
C GLY A 53 4.48 1.98 -7.86
N PRO A 54 4.39 2.85 -6.86
CA PRO A 54 4.68 4.30 -6.88
C PRO A 54 6.18 4.57 -7.16
N PRO A 55 6.64 5.83 -7.37
CA PRO A 55 8.08 6.14 -7.40
C PRO A 55 8.83 5.56 -6.19
N MET A 56 10.16 5.45 -6.29
CA MET A 56 10.98 5.05 -5.13
C MET A 56 10.64 5.93 -3.92
N HIS A 57 10.37 5.30 -2.79
CA HIS A 57 9.95 5.98 -1.57
C HIS A 57 10.30 5.14 -0.34
N TRP A 58 10.11 5.72 0.83
CA TRP A 58 10.21 5.03 2.11
C TRP A 58 9.14 5.52 3.09
N HIS A 59 8.81 4.69 4.07
CA HIS A 59 7.89 5.04 5.15
C HIS A 59 8.62 5.21 6.47
N ARG A 60 8.29 6.27 7.21
CA ARG A 60 8.89 6.54 8.51
C ARG A 60 8.38 5.63 9.61
N PHE A 61 7.09 5.31 9.59
CA PHE A 61 6.43 4.60 10.68
C PHE A 61 5.88 3.23 10.28
N HIS A 62 5.67 3.00 8.98
CA HIS A 62 4.93 1.83 8.51
C HIS A 62 5.88 0.70 8.16
N ASP A 63 5.63 -0.46 8.76
CA ASP A 63 6.00 -1.74 8.16
C ASP A 63 4.95 -2.07 7.10
N GLU A 64 5.39 -2.59 5.96
CA GLU A 64 4.51 -3.13 4.93
C GLU A 64 4.85 -4.60 4.67
N CYS A 65 3.82 -5.42 4.46
CA CYS A 65 3.99 -6.77 3.94
C CYS A 65 3.17 -6.92 2.67
N PHE A 66 3.79 -7.44 1.62
CA PHE A 66 3.19 -7.69 0.32
C PHE A 66 3.20 -9.19 0.05
N PHE A 67 2.03 -9.81 -0.02
CA PHE A 67 1.84 -11.23 -0.30
C PHE A 67 1.23 -11.39 -1.69
N ILE A 68 1.94 -12.02 -2.62
CA ILE A 68 1.50 -12.11 -4.01
C ILE A 68 0.39 -13.14 -4.14
N THR A 69 -0.75 -12.72 -4.69
CA THR A 69 -1.94 -13.57 -4.90
C THR A 69 -2.14 -13.95 -6.36
N LYS A 70 -1.55 -13.22 -7.30
CA LYS A 70 -1.57 -13.53 -8.75
C LYS A 70 -0.35 -12.96 -9.45
N GLY A 71 0.16 -13.68 -10.45
CA GLY A 71 1.25 -13.22 -11.30
C GLY A 71 2.57 -13.12 -10.55
N SER A 72 3.39 -12.14 -10.93
CA SER A 72 4.66 -11.83 -10.29
C SER A 72 4.92 -10.33 -10.22
N VAL A 73 5.56 -9.89 -9.14
CA VAL A 73 5.92 -8.50 -8.87
C VAL A 73 7.41 -8.43 -8.58
N THR A 74 8.11 -7.49 -9.19
CA THR A 74 9.51 -7.19 -8.87
C THR A 74 9.57 -6.00 -7.94
N PHE A 75 10.08 -6.21 -6.73
CA PHE A 75 10.42 -5.14 -5.79
C PHE A 75 11.82 -4.64 -6.11
N VAL A 76 11.96 -3.33 -6.32
CA VAL A 76 13.23 -2.70 -6.62
C VAL A 76 13.69 -1.99 -5.35
N THR A 77 14.90 -2.31 -4.90
CA THR A 77 15.49 -1.78 -3.67
C THR A 77 16.93 -1.34 -3.94
N PRO A 78 17.56 -0.51 -3.08
CA PRO A 78 18.98 -0.20 -3.17
C PRO A 78 19.90 -1.42 -3.16
N ASP A 79 19.48 -2.52 -2.52
CA ASP A 79 20.26 -3.76 -2.39
C ASP A 79 20.06 -4.73 -3.57
N GLY A 80 19.15 -4.39 -4.49
CA GLY A 80 18.84 -5.17 -5.69
C GLY A 80 17.36 -5.45 -5.89
N ASP A 81 17.04 -6.00 -7.06
CA ASP A 81 15.69 -6.40 -7.43
C ASP A 81 15.34 -7.76 -6.79
N VAL A 82 14.15 -7.86 -6.21
CA VAL A 82 13.56 -9.10 -5.67
C VAL A 82 12.31 -9.43 -6.48
N VAL A 83 12.33 -10.54 -7.21
CA VAL A 83 11.17 -11.02 -7.98
C VAL A 83 10.37 -11.98 -7.12
N CYS A 84 9.09 -11.69 -6.92
CA CYS A 84 8.18 -12.51 -6.11
C CYS A 84 7.01 -13.00 -6.95
N GLY A 85 6.74 -14.30 -6.89
CA GLY A 85 5.60 -14.96 -7.51
C GLY A 85 4.48 -15.26 -6.52
N THR A 86 3.39 -15.83 -7.02
CA THR A 86 2.20 -16.18 -6.20
C THR A 86 2.57 -17.08 -5.02
N GLY A 87 2.11 -16.71 -3.82
CA GLY A 87 2.40 -17.42 -2.57
C GLY A 87 3.66 -16.95 -1.83
N GLU A 88 4.41 -16.03 -2.41
CA GLU A 88 5.61 -15.44 -1.82
C GLU A 88 5.30 -14.08 -1.18
N MET A 89 6.16 -13.68 -0.22
CA MET A 89 5.97 -12.46 0.56
C MET A 89 7.24 -11.60 0.59
N VAL A 90 7.07 -10.29 0.50
CA VAL A 90 8.10 -9.30 0.82
C VAL A 90 7.66 -8.50 2.03
N THR A 91 8.60 -8.25 2.95
CA THR A 91 8.42 -7.35 4.09
C THR A 91 9.33 -6.15 3.92
N VAL A 92 8.74 -4.96 4.00
CA VAL A 92 9.42 -3.67 3.92
C VAL A 92 9.32 -3.00 5.29
N PRO A 93 10.43 -2.96 6.06
CA PRO A 93 10.43 -2.28 7.35
C PRO A 93 10.51 -0.74 7.19
N PRO A 94 10.21 0.04 8.25
CA PRO A 94 10.37 1.48 8.23
C PRO A 94 11.76 1.92 7.76
N ARG A 95 11.78 2.95 6.91
CA ARG A 95 12.95 3.57 6.27
C ARG A 95 13.59 2.74 5.15
N ALA A 96 13.09 1.54 4.86
CA ALA A 96 13.53 0.83 3.67
C ALA A 96 13.02 1.54 2.41
N VAL A 97 13.95 1.97 1.56
CA VAL A 97 13.62 2.58 0.28
C VAL A 97 13.22 1.49 -0.71
N HIS A 98 12.06 1.61 -1.32
CA HIS A 98 11.55 0.61 -2.24
C HIS A 98 10.57 1.19 -3.28
N THR A 99 10.34 0.40 -4.31
CA THR A 99 9.22 0.50 -5.26
C THR A 99 8.90 -0.91 -5.77
N PHE A 100 7.84 -1.05 -6.56
CA PHE A 100 7.51 -2.29 -7.24
C PHE A 100 7.09 -2.06 -8.69
N LYS A 101 7.27 -3.10 -9.51
CA LYS A 101 6.88 -3.14 -10.92
C LYS A 101 6.35 -4.52 -11.29
N ASN A 102 5.39 -4.55 -12.21
CA ASN A 102 5.00 -5.75 -12.93
C ASN A 102 5.77 -5.78 -14.25
N ALA A 103 6.81 -6.63 -14.32
CA ALA A 103 7.66 -6.76 -15.50
C ALA A 103 7.06 -7.66 -16.60
N SER A 104 5.86 -8.24 -16.37
CA SER A 104 5.17 -9.04 -17.38
C SER A 104 4.60 -8.16 -18.49
N ASP A 105 4.72 -8.59 -19.74
CA ASP A 105 4.13 -7.89 -20.90
C ASP A 105 2.67 -8.29 -21.17
N ALA A 106 2.14 -9.30 -20.47
CA ALA A 106 0.85 -9.91 -20.81
C ALA A 106 -0.05 -10.24 -19.62
N GLU A 107 0.49 -10.34 -18.41
CA GLU A 107 -0.27 -10.75 -17.23
C GLU A 107 -0.26 -9.67 -16.15
N ASP A 108 -1.46 -9.28 -15.68
CA ASP A 108 -1.63 -8.42 -14.52
C ASP A 108 -1.28 -9.16 -13.22
N ALA A 109 -0.62 -8.46 -12.31
CA ALA A 109 -0.28 -8.96 -10.98
C ALA A 109 -1.31 -8.52 -9.95
N GLU A 110 -1.50 -9.34 -8.92
CA GLU A 110 -2.30 -9.00 -7.74
C GLU A 110 -1.55 -9.40 -6.48
N PHE A 111 -1.65 -8.57 -5.45
CA PHE A 111 -1.07 -8.86 -4.15
C PHE A 111 -1.88 -8.27 -3.01
N PHE A 112 -1.95 -9.02 -1.91
CA PHE A 112 -2.44 -8.52 -0.64
C PHE A 112 -1.34 -7.70 0.02
N MET A 113 -1.72 -6.58 0.62
CA MET A 113 -0.83 -5.72 1.37
C MET A 113 -1.43 -5.44 2.74
N THR A 114 -0.57 -5.48 3.76
CA THR A 114 -0.87 -4.89 5.06
C THR A 114 0.15 -3.83 5.42
N ALA A 115 -0.29 -2.81 6.15
CA ALA A 115 0.57 -1.81 6.75
C ALA A 115 0.29 -1.68 8.25
N THR A 116 1.35 -1.56 9.03
CA THR A 116 1.27 -1.35 10.48
C THR A 116 2.19 -0.21 10.94
N PRO A 117 1.68 0.84 11.62
CA PRO A 117 0.25 1.16 11.80
C PRO A 117 -0.46 1.35 10.44
N ASP A 118 -1.76 1.59 10.46
CA ASP A 118 -2.49 1.88 9.22
C ASP A 118 -1.87 3.06 8.44
N PHE A 119 -2.20 3.15 7.15
CA PHE A 119 -2.12 4.45 6.48
C PHE A 119 -3.29 5.26 6.98
N ARG A 120 -3.07 6.08 8.02
CA ARG A 120 -4.09 6.96 8.60
C ARG A 120 -4.91 7.65 7.53
N THR A 121 -6.02 7.09 7.08
CA THR A 121 -6.91 7.76 6.11
C THR A 121 -6.36 7.97 4.68
N MET A 122 -5.79 6.94 4.03
CA MET A 122 -5.58 7.01 2.57
C MET A 122 -6.92 7.24 1.81
N SER A 123 -8.02 6.72 2.35
CA SER A 123 -9.38 6.81 1.80
C SER A 123 -10.00 8.22 1.75
N LYS A 124 -9.76 9.09 2.74
CA LYS A 124 -10.40 10.44 2.75
C LYS A 124 -9.74 11.42 1.80
N VAL A 125 -8.64 11.04 1.16
CA VAL A 125 -7.84 11.96 0.35
C VAL A 125 -8.05 11.72 -1.14
N THR A 126 -8.38 10.49 -1.55
CA THR A 126 -8.76 10.17 -2.92
C THR A 126 -10.29 10.22 -3.05
N THR A 127 -10.84 11.43 -3.24
CA THR A 127 -12.25 11.53 -3.64
C THR A 127 -12.38 11.02 -5.08
N GLU A 128 -13.31 10.09 -5.33
CA GLU A 128 -13.52 9.49 -6.65
C GLU A 128 -13.53 10.56 -7.76
N GLY A 129 -12.66 10.37 -8.76
CA GLY A 129 -12.61 11.22 -9.96
C GLY A 129 -11.76 12.49 -9.86
N GLN A 130 -11.23 12.86 -8.69
CA GLN A 130 -10.38 14.03 -8.55
C GLN A 130 -8.91 13.68 -8.78
N LYS A 131 -8.29 14.23 -9.83
CA LYS A 131 -6.84 14.18 -10.00
C LYS A 131 -6.18 15.15 -9.02
N LEU A 132 -5.36 14.63 -8.11
CA LEU A 132 -4.52 15.43 -7.23
C LEU A 132 -3.39 16.08 -8.04
N THR A 133 -3.01 17.31 -7.70
CA THR A 133 -1.78 17.91 -8.23
C THR A 133 -0.56 17.21 -7.62
N PRO A 134 0.63 17.28 -8.25
CA PRO A 134 1.86 16.72 -7.66
C PRO A 134 2.15 17.21 -6.24
N GLU A 135 1.92 18.50 -5.97
CA GLU A 135 2.13 19.10 -4.64
C GLU A 135 1.13 18.55 -3.61
N GLN A 136 -0.13 18.36 -4.02
CA GLN A 136 -1.13 17.72 -3.17
C GLN A 136 -0.70 16.29 -2.87
N THR A 137 -0.35 15.50 -3.89
CA THR A 137 0.13 14.12 -3.72
C THR A 137 1.33 14.06 -2.78
N GLN A 138 2.32 14.93 -2.94
CA GLN A 138 3.47 15.00 -2.04
C GLN A 138 3.07 15.33 -0.61
N HIS A 139 2.27 16.37 -0.40
CA HIS A 139 1.80 16.75 0.93
C HIS A 139 1.05 15.61 1.62
N ILE A 140 0.25 14.87 0.86
CA ILE A 140 -0.51 13.72 1.34
C ILE A 140 0.42 12.56 1.72
N MET A 141 1.41 12.26 0.87
CA MET A 141 2.44 11.26 1.17
C MET A 141 3.18 11.61 2.46
N GLU A 142 3.58 12.88 2.64
CA GLU A 142 4.25 13.35 3.85
C GLU A 142 3.37 13.23 5.10
N LEU A 143 2.07 13.52 5.00
CA LEU A 143 1.11 13.31 6.11
C LEU A 143 1.01 11.83 6.53
N PHE A 144 1.26 10.91 5.60
CA PHE A 144 1.35 9.47 5.86
C PHE A 144 2.78 8.99 6.11
N GLY A 145 3.70 9.91 6.42
CA GLY A 145 5.09 9.56 6.69
C GLY A 145 5.76 8.83 5.53
N THR A 146 5.32 9.08 4.31
CA THR A 146 5.86 8.54 3.06
C THR A 146 6.68 9.61 2.37
N PHE A 147 7.94 9.31 2.06
CA PHE A 147 8.87 10.31 1.56
C PHE A 147 9.66 9.79 0.35
N PRO A 148 10.06 10.68 -0.58
CA PRO A 148 11.07 10.36 -1.57
C PRO A 148 12.42 9.97 -0.93
N PRO A 149 13.30 9.25 -1.64
CA PRO A 149 14.54 8.70 -1.07
C PRO A 149 15.54 9.77 -0.64
N ASP A 150 15.47 10.96 -1.23
CA ASP A 150 16.35 12.09 -1.03
C ASP A 150 15.91 13.04 0.10
N VAL A 151 14.73 12.81 0.69
CA VAL A 151 14.23 13.62 1.79
C VAL A 151 14.69 13.03 3.13
N GLU A 152 15.63 13.70 3.79
CA GLU A 152 15.95 13.43 5.19
C GLU A 152 14.86 14.00 6.09
N THR A 153 14.39 13.21 7.05
CA THR A 153 13.47 13.71 8.05
C THR A 153 13.89 13.25 9.45
N GLU A 154 13.84 14.18 10.42
CA GLU A 154 14.07 13.89 11.85
C GLU A 154 13.16 12.74 12.30
N PRO A 155 13.63 11.74 13.09
CA PRO A 155 12.84 10.58 13.52
C PRO A 155 11.45 10.92 14.10
#